data_AF-A0ABC8SVX9-F1
#
_entry.id   AF-A0ABC8SVX9-F1
#
_cell.length_a   1.000
_cell.length_b   1.000
_cell.length_c   1.000
_cell.angle_alpha   90.00
_cell.angle_beta   90.00
_cell.angle_gamma   90.00
#
_symmetry.space_group_name_H-M   'P 1'
#
loop_
_entity.id
_entity.type
_entity.pdbx_description
1 polymer ?
#
loop_
_entity_poly.entity_id
_entity_poly.type
_entity_poly.pdbx_seq_one_letter_code
_entity_poly.pdbx_strand_id
1 'polypeptide(L)'
;MAEDEDYMGDLSHFLPTETSLPPKTSARKVSSSKSLISQSSNKKPKTVNWQEERKLKRENKQIEEDQLTLENLESAIPQSNIGFKMLKQMGYTPGLALGKEGAGRIEPVGIDIRRGRAGIGREDPRKEKMRREVENVEKNRWKEEEMMADFGCRQKERWKGRRIVVNFRKAEAALAQLENREVVEAEKNEEDGEKEEEEEEEEITEEDLQATLMKLRDEYHYCLFCGCQYESMDLLLSNCPGTNEDDH
;
A
#
# COMPACT_ATOMS: atom_id res chain seq x y z
N MET A 1 -28.41 -4.33 -1.50
CA MET A 1 -27.01 -4.13 -1.91
C MET A 1 -26.26 -3.90 -0.61
N ALA A 2 -25.68 -4.98 -0.08
CA ALA A 2 -24.91 -4.92 1.14
C ALA A 2 -23.53 -4.41 0.76
N GLU A 3 -23.13 -3.31 1.38
CA GLU A 3 -21.75 -2.84 1.40
C GLU A 3 -21.00 -3.83 2.27
N ASP A 4 -20.26 -4.75 1.65
CA ASP A 4 -19.22 -5.51 2.33
C ASP A 4 -18.12 -4.50 2.66
N GLU A 5 -18.32 -3.78 3.77
CA GLU A 5 -17.29 -2.94 4.38
C GLU A 5 -16.08 -3.83 4.63
N ASP A 6 -14.99 -3.47 3.95
CA ASP A 6 -13.70 -4.12 3.93
C ASP A 6 -13.11 -4.17 5.35
N TYR A 7 -13.56 -5.16 6.12
CA TYR A 7 -13.33 -5.38 7.55
C TYR A 7 -11.84 -5.60 7.92
N MET A 8 -10.94 -5.56 6.94
CA MET A 8 -9.50 -5.71 7.13
C MET A 8 -8.69 -4.60 6.40
N GLY A 9 -9.34 -3.55 5.87
CA GLY A 9 -8.68 -2.50 5.08
C GLY A 9 -8.23 -1.26 5.88
N ASP A 10 -8.68 -1.08 7.11
CA ASP A 10 -8.41 0.16 7.86
C ASP A 10 -7.08 0.12 8.64
N LEU A 11 -5.98 0.34 7.91
CA LEU A 11 -4.63 0.49 8.44
C LEU A 11 -4.41 1.79 9.25
N SER A 12 -5.41 2.68 9.35
CA SER A 12 -5.29 3.92 10.12
C SER A 12 -5.06 3.70 11.62
N HIS A 13 -5.40 2.50 12.11
CA HIS A 13 -5.13 2.09 13.49
C HIS A 13 -3.66 1.74 13.77
N PHE A 14 -2.87 1.42 12.73
CA PHE A 14 -1.47 1.02 12.85
C PHE A 14 -0.49 2.13 12.44
N LEU A 15 -1.00 3.20 11.84
CA LEU A 15 -0.19 4.38 11.53
C LEU A 15 -0.10 5.28 12.77
N PRO A 16 1.11 5.62 13.25
CA PRO A 16 1.26 6.61 14.30
C PRO A 16 0.67 7.94 13.80
N THR A 17 -0.29 8.49 14.56
CA THR A 17 -0.90 9.78 14.25
C THR A 17 0.19 10.85 14.30
N GLU A 18 0.63 11.33 13.15
CA GLU A 18 1.63 12.39 13.01
C GLU A 18 1.09 13.71 13.61
N THR A 19 1.19 13.86 14.94
CA THR A 19 1.05 15.16 15.61
C THR A 19 2.40 15.87 15.55
N SER A 20 2.61 16.67 14.51
CA SER A 20 3.76 17.56 14.40
C SER A 20 3.59 18.79 15.32
N LEU A 21 4.13 18.79 16.55
CA LEU A 21 4.56 20.01 17.27
C LEU A 21 5.65 19.69 18.33
N PRO A 22 6.66 20.56 18.54
CA PRO A 22 7.86 20.26 19.35
C PRO A 22 7.65 20.47 20.87
N PRO A 23 8.49 19.87 21.73
CA PRO A 23 8.31 19.93 23.18
C PRO A 23 8.94 21.20 23.79
N LYS A 24 8.24 21.81 24.75
CA LYS A 24 8.84 22.69 25.76
C LYS A 24 8.51 22.15 27.15
N THR A 25 9.49 22.32 28.02
CA THR A 25 9.74 21.64 29.29
C THR A 25 8.84 22.05 30.46
N SER A 26 8.60 21.05 31.34
CA SER A 26 8.49 21.10 32.82
C SER A 26 7.23 21.65 33.51
N ALA A 27 6.42 20.73 34.07
CA ALA A 27 6.33 20.41 35.53
C ALA A 27 4.89 20.15 36.06
N ARG A 28 4.71 18.97 36.71
CA ARG A 28 3.80 18.56 37.82
C ARG A 28 2.40 19.20 37.95
N LYS A 29 1.28 18.51 38.24
CA LYS A 29 0.98 17.32 39.04
C LYS A 29 -0.49 16.90 38.77
N VAL A 30 -0.73 15.59 38.72
CA VAL A 30 -1.90 14.79 39.18
C VAL A 30 -3.28 15.49 39.29
N SER A 31 -4.30 14.98 38.57
CA SER A 31 -5.46 14.29 39.16
C SER A 31 -6.49 13.84 38.14
N SER A 32 -6.95 12.61 38.36
CA SER A 32 -8.06 11.86 37.77
C SER A 32 -9.28 12.69 37.33
N SER A 33 -9.80 12.44 36.13
CA SER A 33 -11.24 12.51 35.89
C SER A 33 -11.69 11.65 34.71
N LYS A 34 -12.83 11.00 34.94
CA LYS A 34 -13.61 10.15 34.04
C LYS A 34 -13.90 10.83 32.70
N SER A 35 -13.88 9.98 31.66
CA SER A 35 -14.35 10.19 30.30
C SER A 35 -15.74 10.83 30.23
N LEU A 36 -15.81 11.98 29.56
CA LEU A 36 -17.02 12.45 28.90
C LEU A 36 -16.72 12.67 27.42
N ILE A 37 -17.48 11.95 26.62
CA ILE A 37 -17.55 11.99 25.16
C ILE A 37 -17.82 13.44 24.72
N SER A 38 -16.80 14.11 24.17
CA SER A 38 -16.95 15.41 23.55
C SER A 38 -17.10 15.25 22.04
N GLN A 39 -18.32 15.44 21.56
CA GLN A 39 -18.63 15.55 20.14
C GLN A 39 -17.75 16.63 19.49
N SER A 40 -17.01 16.23 18.44
CA SER A 40 -16.17 17.13 17.67
C SER A 40 -17.03 18.17 16.97
N SER A 41 -16.99 19.39 17.49
CA SER A 41 -17.57 20.57 16.84
C SER A 41 -17.02 20.71 15.41
N ASN A 42 -17.94 20.77 14.44
CA ASN A 42 -17.67 21.15 13.06
C ASN A 42 -17.03 22.55 13.04
N LYS A 43 -15.70 22.61 13.10
CA LYS A 43 -14.94 23.85 12.92
C LYS A 43 -15.08 24.24 11.44
N LYS A 44 -15.88 25.29 11.20
CA LYS A 44 -16.00 25.93 9.88
C LYS A 44 -14.60 26.20 9.33
N PRO A 45 -14.35 25.98 8.02
CA PRO A 45 -13.05 26.24 7.43
C PRO A 45 -12.70 27.71 7.64
N LYS A 46 -11.46 27.97 8.07
CA LYS A 46 -10.92 29.32 8.18
C LYS A 46 -11.13 30.02 6.83
N THR A 47 -11.92 31.09 6.83
CA THR A 47 -12.09 31.96 5.66
C THR A 47 -10.70 32.39 5.19
N VAL A 48 -10.36 32.07 3.95
CA VAL A 48 -9.09 32.45 3.32
C VAL A 48 -8.88 33.95 3.53
N ASN A 49 -7.67 34.34 3.91
CA ASN A 49 -7.34 35.74 4.16
C ASN A 49 -7.56 36.51 2.85
N TRP A 50 -8.34 37.60 2.87
CA TRP A 50 -8.64 38.42 1.68
C TRP A 50 -7.38 38.80 0.86
N GLN A 51 -6.23 38.93 1.54
CA GLN A 51 -4.94 39.17 0.92
C GLN A 51 -4.47 38.00 0.02
N GLU A 52 -4.68 36.75 0.45
CA GLU A 52 -4.34 35.53 -0.30
C GLU A 52 -5.26 35.36 -1.50
N GLU A 53 -6.56 35.58 -1.34
CA GLU A 53 -7.53 35.49 -2.43
C GLU A 53 -7.24 36.51 -3.55
N ARG A 54 -6.89 37.75 -3.17
CA ARG A 54 -6.48 38.79 -4.12
C ARG A 54 -5.15 38.48 -4.81
N LYS A 55 -4.27 37.70 -4.18
CA LYS A 55 -3.02 37.22 -4.79
C LYS A 55 -3.32 36.10 -5.80
N LEU A 56 -4.15 35.12 -5.40
CA LEU A 56 -4.58 34.01 -6.26
C LEU A 56 -5.31 34.52 -7.51
N LYS A 57 -6.20 35.50 -7.36
CA LYS A 57 -6.92 36.11 -8.49
C LYS A 57 -5.99 36.79 -9.50
N ARG A 58 -4.93 37.45 -9.02
CA ARG A 58 -3.90 38.05 -9.90
C ARG A 58 -3.10 36.99 -10.64
N GLU A 59 -2.76 35.91 -9.93
CA GLU A 59 -2.03 34.77 -10.48
C GLU A 59 -2.84 34.02 -11.53
N ASN A 60 -4.12 33.73 -11.27
CA ASN A 60 -5.02 33.11 -12.24
C ASN A 60 -5.20 33.98 -13.48
N LYS A 61 -5.35 35.30 -13.31
CA LYS A 61 -5.43 36.23 -14.45
C LYS A 61 -4.18 36.18 -15.32
N GLN A 62 -2.99 36.06 -14.72
CA GLN A 62 -1.75 35.93 -15.48
C GLN A 62 -1.68 34.60 -16.25
N ILE A 63 -2.13 33.49 -15.64
CA ILE A 63 -2.19 32.18 -16.30
C ILE A 63 -3.17 32.21 -17.47
N GLU A 64 -4.34 32.80 -17.27
CA GLU A 64 -5.36 32.95 -18.32
C GLU A 64 -4.84 33.82 -19.48
N GLU A 65 -4.14 34.92 -19.19
CA GLU A 65 -3.47 35.73 -20.21
C GLU A 65 -2.37 34.94 -20.95
N ASP A 66 -1.60 34.11 -20.26
CA ASP A 66 -0.56 33.25 -20.85
C ASP A 66 -1.16 32.17 -21.76
N GLN A 67 -2.24 31.52 -21.30
CA GLN A 67 -2.98 30.56 -22.10
C GLN A 67 -3.58 31.21 -23.34
N LEU A 68 -4.25 32.34 -23.18
CA LEU A 68 -4.82 33.09 -24.29
C LEU A 68 -3.75 33.53 -25.29
N THR A 69 -2.56 33.94 -24.82
CA THR A 69 -1.47 34.32 -25.73
C THR A 69 -0.92 33.12 -26.50
N LEU A 70 -0.78 31.96 -25.87
CA LEU A 70 -0.39 30.71 -26.55
C LEU A 70 -1.44 30.25 -27.57
N GLU A 71 -2.72 30.26 -27.21
CA GLU A 71 -3.82 29.92 -28.13
C GLU A 71 -3.87 30.86 -29.34
N ASN A 72 -3.67 32.17 -29.12
CA ASN A 72 -3.63 33.14 -30.21
C ASN A 72 -2.40 32.94 -31.12
N LEU A 73 -1.28 32.48 -30.59
CA LEU A 73 -0.08 32.14 -31.36
C LEU A 73 -0.27 30.86 -32.18
N GLU A 74 -1.01 29.88 -31.66
CA GLU A 74 -1.36 28.64 -32.36
C GLU A 74 -2.41 28.88 -33.47
N SER A 75 -3.33 29.82 -33.25
CA SER A 75 -4.39 30.13 -34.22
C SER A 75 -3.84 30.83 -35.48
N ALA A 76 -4.22 30.31 -36.66
CA ALA A 76 -3.87 30.95 -37.92
C ALA A 76 -4.62 32.28 -38.11
N ILE A 77 -3.95 33.27 -38.72
CA ILE A 77 -4.56 34.57 -39.02
C ILE A 77 -5.77 34.36 -39.95
N PRO A 78 -6.95 34.92 -39.63
CA PRO A 78 -8.15 34.72 -40.44
C PRO A 78 -8.02 35.35 -41.83
N GLN A 79 -8.63 34.73 -42.84
CA GLN A 79 -8.58 35.20 -44.23
C GLN A 79 -9.20 36.59 -44.45
N SER A 80 -10.05 37.02 -43.52
CA SER A 80 -10.66 38.35 -43.52
C SER A 80 -9.66 39.46 -43.19
N ASN A 81 -8.56 39.14 -42.51
CA ASN A 81 -7.52 40.08 -42.11
C ASN A 81 -6.86 40.72 -43.34
N ILE A 82 -6.69 42.03 -43.31
CA ILE A 82 -6.08 42.82 -44.39
C ILE A 82 -4.66 42.32 -44.69
N GLY A 83 -3.90 41.95 -43.65
CA GLY A 83 -2.54 41.42 -43.81
C GLY A 83 -2.53 40.11 -44.59
N PHE A 84 -3.44 39.19 -44.29
CA PHE A 84 -3.57 37.93 -45.03
C PHE A 84 -3.96 38.15 -46.49
N LYS A 85 -4.89 39.08 -46.76
CA LYS A 85 -5.28 39.47 -48.12
C LYS A 85 -4.10 40.03 -48.92
N MET A 86 -3.29 40.88 -48.29
CA MET A 86 -2.08 41.44 -48.90
C MET A 86 -1.03 40.37 -49.18
N LEU A 87 -0.77 39.48 -48.23
CA LEU A 87 0.11 38.31 -48.41
C LEU A 87 -0.33 37.45 -49.59
N LYS A 88 -1.62 37.13 -49.68
CA LYS A 88 -2.19 36.34 -50.77
C LYS A 88 -2.02 37.03 -52.13
N GLN A 89 -2.18 38.36 -52.20
CA GLN A 89 -1.93 39.14 -53.43
C GLN A 89 -0.45 39.13 -53.85
N MET A 90 0.47 39.02 -52.89
CA MET A 90 1.92 38.89 -53.14
C MET A 90 2.35 37.46 -53.48
N GLY A 91 1.40 36.53 -53.66
CA GLY A 91 1.67 35.14 -54.05
C GLY A 91 1.83 34.17 -52.89
N TYR A 92 1.50 34.56 -51.65
CA TYR A 92 1.44 33.61 -50.53
C TYR A 92 0.28 32.63 -50.71
N THR A 93 0.58 31.34 -50.56
CA THR A 93 -0.42 30.27 -50.52
C THR A 93 -0.43 29.62 -49.13
N PRO A 94 -1.61 29.41 -48.52
CA PRO A 94 -1.69 28.84 -47.17
C PRO A 94 -1.02 27.47 -47.11
N GLY A 95 -0.12 27.28 -46.15
CA GLY A 95 0.62 26.03 -45.96
C GLY A 95 1.95 25.93 -46.71
N LEU A 96 2.29 26.88 -47.60
CA LEU A 96 3.63 26.97 -48.19
C LEU A 96 4.53 27.93 -47.42
N ALA A 97 5.80 27.56 -47.29
CA ALA A 97 6.83 28.43 -46.74
C ALA A 97 7.12 29.62 -47.65
N LEU A 98 7.47 30.77 -47.06
CA LEU A 98 7.95 31.93 -47.82
C LEU A 98 9.38 31.72 -48.36
N GLY A 99 9.71 32.33 -49.49
CA GLY A 99 11.06 32.36 -50.08
C GLY A 99 11.14 31.72 -51.47
N LYS A 100 12.27 31.92 -52.17
CA LYS A 100 12.48 31.51 -53.59
C LYS A 100 12.21 30.03 -53.88
N GLU A 101 12.36 29.16 -52.89
CA GLU A 101 12.11 27.71 -52.96
C GLU A 101 11.32 27.20 -51.75
N GLY A 102 10.59 28.08 -51.04
CA GLY A 102 9.97 27.71 -49.77
C GLY A 102 10.99 27.42 -48.65
N ALA A 103 12.16 28.08 -48.69
CA ALA A 103 13.21 27.92 -47.68
C ALA A 103 12.86 28.48 -46.28
N GLY A 104 11.75 29.22 -46.15
CA GLY A 104 11.28 29.77 -44.89
C GLY A 104 10.64 28.72 -43.97
N ARG A 105 10.39 29.10 -42.72
CA ARG A 105 9.63 28.26 -41.78
C ARG A 105 8.14 28.36 -42.07
N ILE A 106 7.44 27.23 -41.99
CA ILE A 106 5.98 27.14 -42.14
C ILE A 106 5.31 27.43 -40.80
N GLU A 107 5.90 26.90 -39.72
CA GLU A 107 5.39 27.06 -38.36
C GLU A 107 6.00 28.29 -37.67
N PRO A 108 5.20 29.02 -36.88
CA PRO A 108 5.69 30.13 -36.08
C PRO A 108 6.69 29.64 -35.03
N VAL A 109 7.59 30.52 -34.61
CA VAL A 109 8.57 30.20 -33.57
C VAL A 109 7.85 30.10 -32.23
N GLY A 110 8.00 28.96 -31.55
CA GLY A 110 7.45 28.75 -30.20
C GLY A 110 8.06 29.71 -29.18
N ILE A 111 7.24 30.16 -28.23
CA ILE A 111 7.62 31.11 -27.19
C ILE A 111 7.34 30.48 -25.82
N ASP A 112 8.34 30.47 -24.96
CA ASP A 112 8.19 30.10 -23.55
C ASP A 112 7.95 31.35 -22.70
N ILE A 113 6.72 31.53 -22.21
CA ILE A 113 6.37 32.68 -21.37
C ILE A 113 6.83 32.39 -19.92
N ARG A 114 7.86 33.12 -19.48
CA ARG A 114 8.39 33.03 -18.10
C ARG A 114 8.08 34.32 -17.35
N ARG A 115 7.18 34.25 -16.35
CA ARG A 115 6.84 35.41 -15.50
C ARG A 115 7.72 35.54 -14.24
N GLY A 116 8.59 34.56 -13.99
CA GLY A 116 9.52 34.55 -12.86
C GLY A 116 10.76 35.44 -13.07
N ARG A 117 11.42 35.79 -11.96
CA ARG A 117 12.75 36.41 -11.95
C ARG A 117 13.89 35.41 -11.70
N ALA A 118 13.59 34.12 -11.75
CA ALA A 118 14.59 33.07 -11.61
C ALA A 118 15.54 33.08 -12.81
N GLY A 119 16.79 32.64 -12.61
CA GLY A 119 17.77 32.55 -13.68
C GLY A 119 17.31 31.64 -14.83
N ILE A 120 17.79 31.92 -16.03
CA ILE A 120 17.67 30.99 -17.17
C ILE A 120 18.28 29.63 -16.76
N GLY A 121 17.53 28.55 -16.98
CA GLY A 121 17.93 27.18 -16.62
C GLY A 121 17.41 26.65 -15.27
N ARG A 122 16.87 27.47 -14.37
CA ARG A 122 16.15 26.96 -13.19
C ARG A 122 14.69 26.67 -13.54
N GLU A 123 14.14 25.53 -13.12
CA GLU A 123 12.70 25.26 -13.24
C GLU A 123 11.90 26.27 -12.40
N ASP A 124 10.69 26.60 -12.85
CA ASP A 124 9.79 27.44 -12.08
C ASP A 124 9.44 26.77 -10.73
N PRO A 125 9.42 27.51 -9.61
CA PRO A 125 9.27 26.93 -8.27
C PRO A 125 7.94 26.16 -8.11
N ARG A 126 6.92 26.47 -8.90
CA ARG A 126 5.66 25.73 -8.93
C ARG A 126 5.81 24.35 -9.58
N LYS A 127 6.56 24.27 -10.67
CA LYS A 127 6.84 23.02 -11.37
C LYS A 127 7.69 22.10 -10.51
N GLU A 128 8.71 22.65 -9.85
CA GLU A 128 9.55 21.90 -8.91
C GLU A 128 8.73 21.38 -7.70
N LYS A 129 7.84 22.20 -7.13
CA LYS A 129 6.94 21.77 -6.04
C LYS A 129 6.01 20.64 -6.47
N MET A 130 5.38 20.75 -7.64
CA MET A 130 4.50 19.71 -8.18
C MET A 130 5.27 18.39 -8.38
N ARG A 131 6.47 18.43 -8.98
CA ARG A 131 7.31 17.23 -9.14
C ARG A 131 7.63 16.58 -7.80
N ARG A 132 8.00 17.38 -6.80
CA ARG A 132 8.32 16.91 -5.46
C ARG A 132 7.12 16.33 -4.71
N GLU A 133 5.93 16.89 -4.92
CA GLU A 133 4.68 16.35 -4.38
C GLU A 133 4.36 14.99 -4.98
N VAL A 134 4.48 14.83 -6.31
CA VAL A 134 4.29 13.54 -6.99
C VAL A 134 5.29 12.50 -6.49
N GLU A 135 6.58 12.84 -6.40
CA GLU A 135 7.62 11.95 -5.87
C GLU A 135 7.34 11.51 -4.42
N ASN A 136 6.85 12.42 -3.58
CA ASN A 136 6.48 12.09 -2.21
C ASN A 136 5.27 11.16 -2.13
N VAL A 137 4.26 11.38 -2.98
CA VAL A 137 3.08 10.50 -3.07
C VAL A 137 3.49 9.09 -3.49
N GLU A 138 4.36 8.97 -4.49
CA GLU A 138 4.87 7.67 -4.94
C GLU A 138 5.68 6.96 -3.84
N LYS A 139 6.55 7.69 -3.13
CA LYS A 139 7.30 7.14 -1.99
C LYS A 139 6.40 6.70 -0.85
N ASN A 140 5.33 7.44 -0.58
CA ASN A 140 4.38 7.06 0.45
C ASN A 140 3.61 5.80 0.06
N ARG A 141 3.15 5.71 -1.19
CA ARG A 141 2.49 4.52 -1.73
C ARG A 141 3.39 3.28 -1.63
N TRP A 142 4.66 3.41 -2.01
CA TRP A 142 5.64 2.33 -1.89
C TRP A 142 5.79 1.83 -0.45
N LYS A 143 5.94 2.74 0.52
CA LYS A 143 6.07 2.39 1.94
C LYS A 143 4.82 1.70 2.48
N GLU A 144 3.64 2.14 2.04
CA GLU A 144 2.37 1.55 2.43
C GLU A 144 2.21 0.12 1.89
N GLU A 145 2.55 -0.09 0.61
CA GLU A 145 2.59 -1.42 -0.02
C GLU A 145 3.59 -2.36 0.69
N GLU A 146 4.77 -1.85 1.05
CA GLU A 146 5.79 -2.60 1.80
C GLU A 146 5.30 -3.00 3.20
N MET A 147 4.72 -2.06 3.95
CA MET A 147 4.14 -2.34 5.27
C MET A 147 2.99 -3.36 5.20
N MET A 148 2.15 -3.29 4.16
CA MET A 148 1.06 -4.24 3.95
C MET A 148 1.57 -5.66 3.65
N ALA A 149 2.61 -5.78 2.83
CA ALA A 149 3.25 -7.07 2.53
C ALA A 149 3.86 -7.70 3.79
N ASP A 150 4.58 -6.91 4.59
CA ASP A 150 5.19 -7.36 5.85
C ASP A 150 4.14 -7.84 6.87
N PHE A 151 3.03 -7.11 7.01
CA PHE A 151 1.95 -7.50 7.92
C PHE A 151 1.32 -8.83 7.50
N GLY A 152 1.07 -9.01 6.20
CA GLY A 152 0.54 -10.25 5.65
C GLY A 152 1.47 -11.45 5.83
N CYS A 153 2.79 -11.26 5.68
CA CYS A 153 3.79 -12.30 5.89
C CYS A 153 3.84 -12.75 7.36
N ARG A 154 3.91 -11.81 8.31
CA ARG A 154 3.97 -12.12 9.74
C ARG A 154 2.76 -12.87 10.24
N GLN A 155 1.57 -12.54 9.73
CA GLN A 155 0.36 -13.26 10.10
C GLN A 155 0.42 -14.68 9.53
N LYS A 156 0.74 -14.87 8.24
CA LYS A 156 0.87 -16.21 7.65
C LYS A 156 1.89 -17.10 8.38
N GLU A 157 3.04 -16.56 8.77
CA GLU A 157 4.07 -17.28 9.55
C GLU A 157 3.55 -17.75 10.91
N ARG A 158 2.85 -16.89 11.65
CA ARG A 158 2.24 -17.27 12.94
C ARG A 158 1.23 -18.40 12.80
N TRP A 159 0.42 -18.39 11.75
CA TRP A 159 -0.57 -19.44 11.50
C TRP A 159 0.10 -20.76 11.11
N LYS A 160 1.15 -20.72 10.28
CA LYS A 160 1.97 -21.89 9.96
C LYS A 160 2.61 -22.49 11.21
N GLY A 161 3.25 -21.68 12.06
CA GLY A 161 3.84 -22.14 13.32
C GLY A 161 2.80 -22.78 14.25
N ARG A 162 1.65 -22.13 14.46
CA ARG A 162 0.55 -22.72 15.24
C ARG A 162 0.04 -24.04 14.66
N ARG A 163 -0.04 -24.16 13.34
CA ARG A 163 -0.48 -25.39 12.66
C ARG A 163 0.51 -26.54 12.89
N ILE A 164 1.83 -26.26 12.80
CA ILE A 164 2.90 -27.23 13.11
C ILE A 164 2.76 -27.75 14.54
N VAL A 165 2.64 -26.86 15.53
CA VAL A 165 2.49 -27.23 16.95
C VAL A 165 1.27 -28.11 17.18
N VAL A 166 0.11 -27.73 16.63
CA VAL A 166 -1.14 -28.50 16.79
C VAL A 166 -1.01 -29.89 16.15
N ASN A 167 -0.43 -29.98 14.96
CA ASN A 167 -0.25 -31.27 14.29
C ASN A 167 0.77 -32.14 15.01
N PHE A 168 1.84 -31.57 15.56
CA PHE A 168 2.84 -32.28 16.34
C PHE A 168 2.21 -32.93 17.57
N ARG A 169 1.47 -32.15 18.36
CA ARG A 169 0.76 -32.64 19.54
C ARG A 169 -0.25 -33.76 19.18
N LYS A 170 -0.92 -33.67 18.03
CA LYS A 170 -1.80 -34.75 17.55
C LYS A 170 -1.02 -36.01 17.15
N ALA A 171 0.10 -35.84 16.45
CA ALA A 171 0.97 -36.95 16.03
C ALA A 171 1.54 -37.68 17.25
N GLU A 172 2.04 -36.94 18.24
CA GLU A 172 2.53 -37.52 19.50
C GLU A 172 1.43 -38.25 20.27
N ALA A 173 0.23 -37.68 20.35
CA ALA A 173 -0.90 -38.33 21.00
C ALA A 173 -1.28 -39.66 20.31
N ALA A 174 -1.30 -39.67 18.97
CA ALA A 174 -1.56 -40.90 18.20
C ALA A 174 -0.45 -41.94 18.39
N LEU A 175 0.81 -41.51 18.41
CA LEU A 175 1.96 -42.38 18.64
C LEU A 175 1.91 -43.00 20.04
N ALA A 176 1.61 -42.20 21.07
CA ALA A 176 1.45 -42.69 22.45
C ALA A 176 0.32 -43.74 22.56
N GLN A 177 -0.79 -43.53 21.86
CA GLN A 177 -1.89 -44.50 21.80
C GLN A 177 -1.47 -45.82 21.14
N LEU A 178 -0.75 -45.75 20.01
CA LEU A 178 -0.29 -46.92 19.27
C LEU A 178 0.84 -47.68 19.98
N GLU A 179 1.67 -46.98 20.75
CA GLU A 179 2.71 -47.57 21.62
C GLU A 179 2.14 -48.27 22.86
N ASN A 180 0.82 -48.22 23.10
CA ASN A 180 0.16 -48.69 24.33
C ASN A 180 0.82 -48.14 25.61
N ARG A 181 1.37 -46.93 25.55
CA ARG A 181 1.89 -46.20 26.71
C ARG A 181 0.68 -45.63 27.46
N GLU A 182 0.55 -45.88 28.77
CA GLU A 182 -0.57 -45.35 29.57
C GLU A 182 -0.75 -43.86 29.31
N VAL A 183 -1.89 -43.50 28.72
CA VAL A 183 -2.34 -42.12 28.61
C VAL A 183 -2.67 -41.67 30.03
N VAL A 184 -1.74 -40.97 30.68
CA VAL A 184 -2.10 -40.14 31.83
C VAL A 184 -3.02 -39.06 31.26
N GLU A 185 -4.33 -39.22 31.45
CA GLU A 185 -5.32 -38.23 31.08
C GLU A 185 -4.98 -36.93 31.82
N ALA A 186 -4.39 -35.97 31.12
CA ALA A 186 -4.35 -34.60 31.58
C ALA A 186 -5.79 -34.09 31.60
N GLU A 187 -6.33 -33.91 32.81
CA GLU A 187 -7.65 -33.33 33.05
C GLU A 187 -7.80 -32.05 32.23
N LYS A 188 -8.71 -32.05 31.24
CA LYS A 188 -9.17 -30.82 30.62
C LYS A 188 -10.01 -30.06 31.64
N ASN A 189 -9.36 -29.22 32.44
CA ASN A 189 -10.05 -28.16 33.15
C ASN A 189 -10.48 -27.10 32.13
N GLU A 190 -11.77 -27.09 31.82
CA GLU A 190 -12.45 -25.97 31.18
C GLU A 190 -12.51 -24.81 32.17
N GLU A 191 -11.45 -24.00 32.27
CA GLU A 191 -11.58 -22.66 32.83
C GLU A 191 -10.46 -21.74 32.30
N ASP A 192 -10.91 -20.63 31.70
CA ASP A 192 -10.14 -19.44 31.34
C ASP A 192 -9.12 -19.08 32.43
N GLY A 193 -7.87 -18.90 32.03
CA GLY A 193 -6.85 -18.37 32.94
C GLY A 193 -5.48 -18.35 32.30
N GLU A 194 -5.10 -17.16 31.83
CA GLU A 194 -3.74 -16.75 31.50
C GLU A 194 -2.72 -17.37 32.48
N LYS A 195 -2.01 -18.39 32.03
CA LYS A 195 -0.81 -18.91 32.65
C LYS A 195 0.27 -18.98 31.58
N GLU A 196 1.00 -17.88 31.50
CA GLU A 196 2.40 -17.90 31.09
C GLU A 196 3.15 -18.76 32.13
N GLU A 197 3.13 -20.07 31.93
CA GLU A 197 4.14 -20.94 32.53
C GLU A 197 5.30 -20.99 31.53
N GLU A 198 6.40 -20.33 31.90
CA GLU A 198 7.75 -20.58 31.40
C GLU A 198 8.09 -22.05 31.67
N GLU A 199 7.51 -22.99 30.93
CA GLU A 199 8.17 -24.24 30.62
C GLU A 199 9.05 -23.96 29.42
N GLU A 200 10.30 -24.43 29.47
CA GLU A 200 11.20 -24.52 28.32
C GLU A 200 10.53 -25.41 27.26
N GLU A 201 9.52 -24.90 26.56
CA GLU A 201 8.92 -25.56 25.40
C GLU A 201 10.02 -25.55 24.34
N GLU A 202 10.67 -26.70 24.14
CA GLU A 202 11.48 -26.97 22.96
C GLU A 202 10.71 -26.43 21.75
N GLU A 203 11.32 -25.50 21.02
CA GLU A 203 10.68 -24.84 19.88
C GLU A 203 10.29 -25.93 18.88
N ILE A 204 9.03 -26.40 18.93
CA ILE A 204 8.54 -27.51 18.10
C ILE A 204 8.76 -27.12 16.65
N THR A 205 9.76 -27.74 16.03
CA THR A 205 10.14 -27.42 14.66
C THR A 205 9.29 -28.23 13.68
N GLU A 206 9.29 -27.80 12.42
CA GLU A 206 8.69 -28.60 11.34
C GLU A 206 9.36 -29.98 11.21
N GLU A 207 10.66 -30.07 11.53
CA GLU A 207 11.43 -31.31 11.47
C GLU A 207 10.94 -32.31 12.52
N ASP A 208 10.58 -31.85 13.73
CA ASP A 208 10.05 -32.69 14.79
C ASP A 208 8.70 -33.30 14.41
N LEU A 209 7.82 -32.49 13.78
CA LEU A 209 6.56 -32.98 13.21
C LEU A 209 6.82 -34.03 12.14
N GLN A 210 7.72 -33.77 11.20
CA GLN A 210 8.04 -34.72 10.13
C GLN A 210 8.61 -36.02 10.69
N ALA A 211 9.50 -35.96 11.68
CA ALA A 211 10.08 -37.14 12.32
C ALA A 211 9.00 -38.00 12.99
N THR A 212 8.06 -37.39 13.72
CA THR A 212 6.95 -38.12 14.37
C THR A 212 5.98 -38.70 13.36
N LEU A 213 5.66 -37.97 12.28
CA LEU A 213 4.84 -38.48 11.18
C LEU A 213 5.50 -39.66 10.46
N MET A 214 6.81 -39.61 10.22
CA MET A 214 7.55 -40.72 9.61
C MET A 214 7.53 -41.96 10.50
N LYS A 215 7.76 -41.82 11.82
CA LYS A 215 7.64 -42.94 12.77
C LYS A 215 6.25 -43.59 12.73
N LEU A 216 5.18 -42.78 12.72
CA LEU A 216 3.80 -43.29 12.60
C LEU A 216 3.57 -44.09 11.32
N ARG A 217 4.19 -43.69 10.21
CA ARG A 217 4.04 -44.38 8.91
C ARG A 217 4.93 -45.61 8.79
N ASP A 218 6.17 -45.53 9.25
CA ASP A 218 7.18 -46.58 9.10
C ASP A 218 6.93 -47.76 10.05
N GLU A 219 6.56 -47.48 11.30
CA GLU A 219 6.41 -48.51 12.33
C GLU A 219 4.96 -49.00 12.46
N TYR A 220 3.99 -48.07 12.33
CA TYR A 220 2.58 -48.37 12.57
C TYR A 220 1.71 -48.37 11.32
N HIS A 221 2.28 -48.02 10.16
CA HIS A 221 1.53 -47.82 8.91
C HIS A 221 0.30 -46.92 9.11
N TYR A 222 0.43 -45.88 9.93
CA TYR A 222 -0.65 -44.96 10.27
C TYR A 222 -0.43 -43.59 9.62
N CYS A 223 -1.47 -43.03 9.02
CA CYS A 223 -1.45 -41.65 8.53
C CYS A 223 -2.34 -40.75 9.40
N LEU A 224 -1.73 -39.75 10.04
CA LEU A 224 -2.43 -38.77 10.87
C LEU A 224 -3.53 -38.01 10.09
N PHE A 225 -3.25 -37.65 8.85
CA PHE A 225 -4.15 -36.80 8.04
C PHE A 225 -5.28 -37.58 7.37
N CYS A 226 -5.05 -38.84 6.97
CA CYS A 226 -6.13 -39.74 6.57
C CYS A 226 -6.96 -40.25 7.76
N GLY A 227 -6.37 -40.27 8.96
CA GLY A 227 -6.99 -40.77 10.18
C GLY A 227 -7.14 -42.29 10.23
N CYS A 228 -6.35 -43.05 9.47
CA CYS A 228 -6.47 -44.50 9.35
C CYS A 228 -5.12 -45.24 9.40
N GLN A 229 -5.19 -46.48 9.87
CA GLN A 229 -4.07 -47.44 9.88
C GLN A 229 -4.20 -48.40 8.70
N TYR A 230 -3.09 -48.70 8.04
CA TYR A 230 -3.01 -49.59 6.89
C TYR A 230 -2.40 -50.94 7.29
N GLU A 231 -2.73 -52.00 6.56
CA GLU A 231 -2.24 -53.35 6.86
C GLU A 231 -0.76 -53.57 6.46
N SER A 232 -0.27 -52.79 5.50
CA SER A 232 1.12 -52.86 5.04
C SER A 232 1.60 -51.51 4.50
N MET A 233 2.91 -51.31 4.50
CA MET A 233 3.57 -50.14 3.91
C MET A 233 3.16 -49.92 2.45
N ASP A 234 3.04 -50.98 1.65
CA ASP A 234 2.66 -50.88 0.24
C ASP A 234 1.23 -50.33 0.03
N LEU A 235 0.30 -50.70 0.92
CA LEU A 235 -1.07 -50.16 0.89
C LEU A 235 -1.12 -48.70 1.34
N LEU A 236 -0.29 -48.34 2.32
CA LEU A 236 -0.15 -46.96 2.76
C LEU A 236 0.39 -46.08 1.62
N LEU A 237 1.44 -46.50 0.91
CA LEU A 237 2.03 -45.72 -0.19
C LEU A 237 1.13 -45.60 -1.41
N SER A 238 0.27 -46.59 -1.65
CA SER A 238 -0.65 -46.57 -2.81
C SER A 238 -1.94 -45.80 -2.55
N ASN A 239 -2.41 -45.75 -1.30
CA ASN A 239 -3.70 -45.15 -0.96
C ASN A 239 -3.60 -43.78 -0.29
N CYS A 240 -2.47 -43.45 0.35
CA CYS A 240 -2.27 -42.18 1.04
C CYS A 240 -1.64 -41.13 0.09
N PRO A 241 -2.23 -39.94 -0.09
CA PRO A 241 -1.78 -38.96 -1.09
C PRO A 241 -0.45 -38.28 -0.76
N GLY A 242 -0.01 -38.29 0.51
CA GLY A 242 1.30 -37.77 0.89
C GLY A 242 1.61 -37.95 2.38
N THR A 243 2.62 -37.24 2.87
CA THR A 243 3.03 -37.26 4.28
C THR A 243 2.59 -36.01 5.02
N ASN A 244 2.35 -34.91 4.31
CA ASN A 244 2.03 -33.61 4.90
C ASN A 244 0.53 -33.34 4.85
N GLU A 245 0.07 -32.37 5.64
CA GLU A 245 -1.34 -31.96 5.67
C GLU A 245 -1.79 -31.42 4.32
N ASP A 246 -0.92 -30.68 3.61
CA ASP A 246 -1.27 -30.05 2.33
C ASP A 246 -1.45 -31.05 1.18
N ASP A 247 -1.03 -32.31 1.36
CA ASP A 247 -1.22 -33.39 0.38
C ASP A 247 -2.61 -34.05 0.49
N HIS A 248 -3.39 -33.76 1.53
CA HIS A 248 -4.65 -34.43 1.88
C HIS A 248 -5.85 -33.47 1.82
#